data_AF-A0A7S4KQD0-F1
#
_entry.id   AF-A0A7S4KQD0-F1
#
_cell.length_a   1.000
_cell.length_b   1.000
_cell.length_c   1.000
_cell.angle_alpha   90.00
_cell.angle_beta   90.00
_cell.angle_gamma   90.00
#
_symmetry.space_group_name_H-M   'P 1'
#
loop_
_entity.id
_entity.type
_entity.pdbx_description
1 polymer ?
#
loop_
_entity_poly.entity_id
_entity_poly.type
_entity_poly.pdbx_seq_one_letter_code
_entity_poly.pdbx_strand_id
1 'polypeptide(L)'
;QQQQQQQQQLQQQQQPIYHPPIPLSLSSLQELNLSGVGNITDDTLISISTRCPNLHYLDLSGCLEISEEGVLVVVKKCTKLGALEIWNCGLDVSLQKEIRKIRKNIQVAGLL
;
A
#
# COMPACT_ATOMS: atom_id res chain seq x y z
N GLN A 1 -28.58 30.26 -28.02
CA GLN A 1 -27.16 29.92 -28.25
C GLN A 1 -26.22 30.76 -27.39
N GLN A 2 -26.30 32.10 -27.38
CA GLN A 2 -25.43 32.94 -26.52
C GLN A 2 -25.56 32.66 -25.01
N GLN A 3 -26.78 32.44 -24.47
CA GLN A 3 -26.96 32.06 -23.05
C GLN A 3 -26.35 30.70 -22.69
N GLN A 4 -26.39 29.73 -23.60
CA GLN A 4 -25.76 28.41 -23.39
C GLN A 4 -24.22 28.52 -23.42
N GLN A 5 -23.67 29.34 -24.30
CA GLN A 5 -22.22 29.61 -24.32
C GLN A 5 -21.75 30.34 -23.06
N GLN A 6 -22.55 31.26 -22.52
CA GLN A 6 -22.23 31.98 -21.30
C GLN A 6 -22.29 31.08 -20.06
N GLN A 7 -23.24 30.13 -19.99
CA GLN A 7 -23.27 29.11 -18.94
C GLN A 7 -22.08 28.13 -19.00
N GLN A 8 -21.64 27.76 -20.22
CA GLN A 8 -20.45 26.91 -20.39
C GLN A 8 -19.14 27.61 -19.98
N GLN A 9 -19.04 28.93 -20.12
CA GLN A 9 -17.86 29.69 -19.66
C GLN A 9 -17.80 29.81 -18.13
N LEU A 10 -18.95 29.95 -17.45
CA LEU A 10 -19.00 30.03 -15.98
C LEU A 10 -18.62 28.71 -15.29
N GLN A 11 -18.89 27.56 -15.93
CA GLN A 11 -18.50 26.24 -15.41
C GLN A 11 -16.99 25.97 -15.50
N GLN A 12 -16.26 26.62 -16.41
CA GLN A 12 -14.81 26.44 -16.56
C GLN A 12 -13.98 27.19 -15.51
N GLN A 13 -14.58 28.13 -14.78
CA GLN A 13 -13.90 28.95 -13.76
C GLN A 13 -13.99 28.38 -12.34
N GLN A 14 -14.61 27.22 -12.14
CA GLN A 14 -14.81 26.58 -10.82
C GLN A 14 -14.11 25.22 -10.69
N GLN A 15 -13.00 24.99 -11.39
CA GLN A 15 -12.18 23.82 -11.08
C GLN A 15 -11.46 24.10 -9.76
N PRO A 16 -11.70 23.31 -8.68
CA PRO A 16 -10.93 23.47 -7.46
C PRO A 16 -9.46 23.23 -7.80
N ILE A 17 -8.58 24.12 -7.33
CA ILE A 17 -7.13 23.96 -7.45
C ILE A 17 -6.76 22.68 -6.70
N TYR A 18 -6.74 21.55 -7.42
CA TYR A 18 -6.16 20.30 -6.95
C TYR A 18 -4.66 20.55 -6.86
N HIS A 19 -4.20 20.92 -5.66
CA HIS A 19 -2.81 20.73 -5.29
C HIS A 19 -2.61 19.21 -5.25
N PRO A 20 -1.79 18.62 -6.13
CA PRO A 20 -1.45 17.21 -5.98
C PRO A 20 -0.83 17.05 -4.58
N PRO A 21 -1.30 16.10 -3.75
CA PRO A 21 -0.70 15.87 -2.44
C PRO A 21 0.79 15.61 -2.67
N ILE A 22 1.63 16.47 -2.10
CA ILE A 22 3.09 16.27 -2.11
C ILE A 22 3.30 14.88 -1.52
N PRO A 23 3.89 13.91 -2.26
CA PRO A 23 4.09 12.58 -1.73
C PRO A 23 5.08 12.69 -0.57
N LEU A 24 4.55 12.73 0.65
CA LEU A 24 5.35 12.73 1.86
C LEU A 24 6.04 11.37 1.97
N SER A 25 7.35 11.36 1.70
CA SER A 25 8.22 10.21 1.92
C SER A 25 8.61 10.13 3.40
N LEU A 26 8.25 9.02 4.04
CA LEU A 26 8.59 8.65 5.42
C LEU A 26 9.94 7.92 5.43
N SER A 27 10.99 8.59 4.96
CA SER A 27 12.31 7.99 4.79
C SER A 27 12.97 7.54 6.11
N SER A 28 12.51 8.01 7.26
CA SER A 28 13.03 7.57 8.57
C SER A 28 12.32 6.35 9.15
N LEU A 29 11.15 5.98 8.62
CA LEU A 29 10.36 4.88 9.14
C LEU A 29 10.97 3.54 8.74
N GLN A 30 11.28 2.70 9.72
CA GLN A 30 11.90 1.39 9.54
C GLN A 30 11.00 0.23 10.00
N GLU A 31 10.15 0.45 10.98
CA GLU A 31 9.28 -0.58 11.53
C GLU A 31 7.84 -0.04 11.58
N LEU A 32 6.89 -0.87 11.16
CA LEU A 32 5.48 -0.53 11.19
C LEU A 32 4.68 -1.76 11.61
N ASN A 33 3.95 -1.64 12.72
CA ASN A 33 3.03 -2.67 13.18
C ASN A 33 1.58 -2.20 12.97
N LEU A 34 0.82 -2.96 12.18
CA LEU A 34 -0.60 -2.75 11.89
C LEU A 34 -1.43 -3.99 12.28
N SER A 35 -0.91 -4.85 13.16
CA SER A 35 -1.61 -6.05 13.58
C SER A 35 -2.96 -5.73 14.24
N GLY A 36 -3.97 -6.52 13.92
CA GLY A 36 -5.33 -6.40 14.44
C GLY A 36 -6.11 -5.17 13.95
N VAL A 37 -5.57 -4.40 13.00
CA VAL A 37 -6.26 -3.24 12.45
C VAL A 37 -7.23 -3.71 11.35
N GLY A 38 -8.53 -3.58 11.61
CA GLY A 38 -9.57 -4.18 10.76
C GLY A 38 -9.76 -3.55 9.37
N ASN A 39 -9.34 -2.30 9.16
CA ASN A 39 -9.60 -1.55 7.92
C ASN A 39 -8.31 -1.31 7.10
N ILE A 40 -7.40 -2.28 7.12
CA ILE A 40 -6.19 -2.25 6.30
C ILE A 40 -6.48 -2.96 4.98
N THR A 41 -6.39 -2.21 3.90
CA THR A 41 -6.67 -2.65 2.52
C THR A 41 -5.42 -2.55 1.64
N ASP A 42 -5.53 -3.04 0.41
CA ASP A 42 -4.45 -2.91 -0.59
C ASP A 42 -4.05 -1.45 -0.87
N ASP A 43 -4.96 -0.49 -0.77
CA ASP A 43 -4.63 0.94 -0.90
C ASP A 43 -3.68 1.41 0.20
N THR A 44 -3.81 0.84 1.39
CA THR A 44 -2.88 1.07 2.50
C THR A 44 -1.51 0.47 2.18
N LEU A 45 -1.47 -0.74 1.62
CA LEU A 45 -0.25 -1.39 1.20
C LEU A 45 0.46 -0.63 0.07
N ILE A 46 -0.28 -0.10 -0.91
CA ILE A 46 0.23 0.78 -1.96
C ILE A 46 0.84 2.04 -1.33
N SER A 47 0.15 2.66 -0.38
CA SER A 47 0.62 3.85 0.33
C SER A 47 1.91 3.59 1.11
N ILE A 48 1.99 2.48 1.83
CA ILE A 48 3.21 2.05 2.54
C ILE A 48 4.34 1.84 1.53
N SER A 49 4.08 1.10 0.45
CA SER A 49 5.08 0.76 -0.56
C SER A 49 5.68 1.96 -1.29
N THR A 50 4.93 3.06 -1.36
CA THR A 50 5.33 4.29 -2.06
C THR A 50 5.96 5.32 -1.13
N ARG A 51 5.57 5.33 0.14
CA ARG A 51 5.97 6.36 1.11
C ARG A 51 7.03 5.90 2.09
N CYS A 52 7.26 4.60 2.26
CA CYS A 52 8.18 4.07 3.27
C CYS A 52 9.36 3.31 2.63
N PRO A 53 10.27 3.99 1.90
CA PRO A 53 11.33 3.33 1.14
C PRO A 53 12.37 2.59 2.01
N ASN A 54 12.45 2.95 3.31
CA ASN A 54 13.39 2.37 4.26
C ASN A 54 12.76 1.39 5.25
N LEU A 55 11.53 0.96 5.00
CA LEU A 55 10.84 -0.01 5.85
C LEU A 55 11.59 -1.35 5.84
N HIS A 56 11.93 -1.83 7.04
CA HIS A 56 12.63 -3.08 7.31
C HIS A 56 11.71 -4.14 7.93
N TYR A 57 10.73 -3.74 8.74
CA TYR A 57 9.75 -4.61 9.37
C TYR A 57 8.32 -4.13 9.10
N LEU A 58 7.43 -5.06 8.76
CA LEU A 58 6.01 -4.82 8.59
C LEU A 58 5.19 -5.98 9.19
N ASP A 59 4.27 -5.66 10.08
CA ASP A 59 3.30 -6.60 10.64
C ASP A 59 1.89 -6.23 10.21
N LEU A 60 1.22 -7.15 9.50
CA LEU A 60 -0.15 -7.06 9.00
C LEU A 60 -1.04 -8.16 9.60
N SER A 61 -0.61 -8.78 10.70
CA SER A 61 -1.31 -9.92 11.27
C SER A 61 -2.76 -9.58 11.65
N GLY A 62 -3.72 -10.39 11.22
CA GLY A 62 -5.15 -10.16 11.46
C GLY A 62 -5.79 -9.10 10.56
N CYS A 63 -5.05 -8.54 9.58
CA CYS A 63 -5.65 -7.72 8.53
C CYS A 63 -6.32 -8.64 7.50
N LEU A 64 -7.65 -8.65 7.46
CA LEU A 64 -8.45 -9.56 6.62
C LEU A 64 -8.85 -8.96 5.27
N GLU A 65 -8.67 -7.66 5.08
CA GLU A 65 -9.07 -6.94 3.86
C GLU A 65 -7.90 -6.70 2.88
N ILE A 66 -6.76 -7.35 3.11
CA ILE A 66 -5.61 -7.34 2.20
C ILE A 66 -5.65 -8.53 1.24
N SER A 67 -5.18 -8.34 0.02
CA SER A 67 -5.02 -9.41 -0.97
C SER A 67 -3.56 -9.86 -1.11
N GLU A 68 -3.38 -10.99 -1.80
CA GLU A 68 -2.07 -11.47 -2.20
C GLU A 68 -1.35 -10.46 -3.11
N GLU A 69 -2.07 -9.84 -4.04
CA GLU A 69 -1.56 -8.80 -4.91
C GLU A 69 -1.05 -7.59 -4.13
N GLY A 70 -1.81 -7.14 -3.11
CA GLY A 70 -1.41 -6.06 -2.22
C GLY A 70 -0.12 -6.37 -1.47
N VAL A 71 0.00 -7.58 -0.91
CA VAL A 71 1.24 -8.02 -0.25
C VAL A 71 2.41 -8.05 -1.23
N LEU A 72 2.19 -8.56 -2.45
CA LEU A 72 3.24 -8.61 -3.48
C LEU A 72 3.70 -7.21 -3.91
N VAL A 73 2.84 -6.19 -3.89
CA VAL A 73 3.22 -4.80 -4.14
C VAL A 73 4.23 -4.31 -3.11
N VAL A 74 3.99 -4.57 -1.82
CA VAL A 74 4.93 -4.21 -0.73
C VAL A 74 6.25 -4.95 -0.91
N VAL A 75 6.21 -6.27 -1.16
CA VAL A 75 7.41 -7.09 -1.35
C VAL A 75 8.26 -6.60 -2.54
N LYS A 76 7.63 -6.13 -3.62
CA LYS A 76 8.32 -5.61 -4.82
C LYS A 76 8.95 -4.24 -4.57
N LYS A 77 8.28 -3.35 -3.84
CA LYS A 77 8.67 -1.93 -3.72
C LYS A 77 9.47 -1.61 -2.46
N CYS A 78 9.15 -2.21 -1.31
CA CYS A 78 9.90 -2.02 -0.07
C CYS A 78 11.17 -2.87 -0.09
N THR A 79 12.15 -2.51 -0.91
CA THR A 79 13.34 -3.33 -1.20
C THR A 79 14.19 -3.63 0.04
N LYS A 80 14.10 -2.81 1.10
CA LYS A 80 14.79 -2.98 2.39
C LYS A 80 14.03 -3.83 3.42
N LEU A 81 12.80 -4.22 3.11
CA LEU A 81 11.96 -5.01 4.04
C LEU A 81 12.58 -6.39 4.26
N GLY A 82 13.03 -6.64 5.48
CA GLY A 82 13.67 -7.88 5.91
C GLY A 82 12.69 -8.86 6.55
N ALA A 83 11.64 -8.37 7.20
CA ALA A 83 10.64 -9.18 7.87
C ALA A 83 9.21 -8.73 7.55
N LEU A 84 8.33 -9.69 7.27
CA LEU A 84 6.91 -9.52 7.01
C LEU A 84 6.10 -10.54 7.83
N GLU A 85 5.16 -10.04 8.63
CA GLU A 85 4.23 -10.87 9.39
C GLU A 85 2.82 -10.74 8.83
N ILE A 86 2.19 -11.86 8.51
CA ILE A 86 0.86 -11.97 7.88
C ILE A 86 0.05 -13.11 8.50
N TRP A 87 0.10 -13.23 9.83
CA TRP A 87 -0.68 -14.25 10.54
C TRP A 87 -2.17 -13.97 10.45
N ASN A 88 -2.99 -15.00 10.21
CA ASN A 88 -4.45 -14.88 10.21
C ASN A 88 -4.99 -13.79 9.25
N CYS A 89 -4.38 -13.65 8.06
CA CYS A 89 -4.82 -12.69 7.03
C CYS A 89 -5.74 -13.29 5.96
N GLY A 90 -6.05 -14.60 6.03
CA GLY A 90 -6.86 -15.27 5.00
C GLY A 90 -6.15 -15.46 3.64
N LEU A 91 -4.81 -15.35 3.61
CA LEU A 91 -3.98 -15.51 2.43
C LEU A 91 -3.62 -16.98 2.18
N ASP A 92 -3.45 -17.39 0.92
CA ASP A 92 -3.11 -18.76 0.59
C ASP A 92 -1.63 -19.07 0.86
N VAL A 93 -1.33 -20.30 1.27
CA VAL A 93 0.04 -20.75 1.54
C VAL A 93 0.95 -20.69 0.30
N SER A 94 0.38 -20.70 -0.90
CA SER A 94 1.12 -20.54 -2.16
C SER A 94 1.74 -19.16 -2.33
N LEU A 95 1.21 -18.11 -1.69
CA LEU A 95 1.79 -16.76 -1.68
C LEU A 95 3.26 -16.79 -1.24
N GLN A 96 3.62 -17.69 -0.31
CA GLN A 96 4.98 -17.82 0.17
C GLN A 96 5.96 -18.21 -0.96
N LYS A 97 5.51 -19.01 -1.95
CA LYS A 97 6.31 -19.36 -3.13
C LYS A 97 6.47 -18.16 -4.05
N GLU A 98 5.42 -17.38 -4.27
CA GLU A 98 5.49 -16.16 -5.09
C GLU A 98 6.41 -15.11 -4.48
N ILE A 99 6.34 -14.90 -3.16
CA ILE A 99 7.26 -14.00 -2.45
C ILE A 99 8.71 -14.43 -2.65
N ARG A 100 9.03 -15.73 -2.53
CA ARG A 100 10.39 -16.25 -2.72
C ARG A 100 10.93 -16.08 -4.14
N LYS A 101 10.07 -16.05 -5.17
CA LYS A 101 10.49 -15.73 -6.55
C LYS A 101 10.97 -14.28 -6.67
N ILE A 102 10.38 -13.37 -5.91
CA ILE A 102 10.67 -11.93 -5.96
C ILE A 102 11.85 -11.58 -5.03
N ARG A 103 11.81 -12.06 -3.78
CA ARG A 103 12.85 -11.80 -2.77
C ARG A 103 13.16 -13.05 -1.97
N LYS A 104 14.38 -13.57 -2.15
CA LYS A 104 14.84 -14.79 -1.49
C LYS A 104 15.22 -14.62 -0.02
N ASN A 105 15.56 -13.39 0.39
CA ASN A 105 16.13 -13.09 1.71
C ASN A 105 15.12 -12.48 2.70
N ILE A 106 13.87 -12.28 2.28
CA ILE A 106 12.83 -11.78 3.19
C ILE A 106 12.37 -12.92 4.11
N GLN A 107 12.29 -12.63 5.41
CA GLN A 107 11.64 -13.47 6.39
C GLN A 107 10.12 -13.24 6.33
N VAL A 108 9.34 -14.30 6.13
CA VAL A 108 7.87 -14.24 6.10
C VAL A 108 7.32 -15.18 7.15
N ALA A 109 6.50 -14.66 8.05
CA ALA A 109 5.78 -15.41 9.06
C ALA A 109 4.26 -15.37 8.79
N GLY A 110 3.53 -16.40 9.19
CA GLY A 110 2.06 -16.46 9.05
C GLY A 110 1.51 -17.30 7.88
N LEU A 111 2.38 -17.81 7.00
CA LEU A 111 2.02 -18.73 5.90
C LEU A 111 2.64 -20.13 6.14
N LEU A 112 2.22 -20.81 7.21
CA LEU A 112 2.62 -22.18 7.54
C LEU A 112 1.53 -23.17 7.17
#